data_AF-A0A382VNC0-F1
#
_entry.id   AF-A0A382VNC0-F1
#
_cell.length_a   1.000
_cell.length_b   1.000
_cell.length_c   1.000
_cell.angle_alpha   90.00
_cell.angle_beta   90.00
_cell.angle_gamma   90.00
#
_symmetry.space_group_name_H-M   'P 1'
#
loop_
_entity.id
_entity.type
_entity.pdbx_description
1 polymer ?
#
loop_
_entity_poly.entity_id
_entity_poly.type
_entity_poly.pdbx_seq_one_letter_code
_entity_poly.pdbx_strand_id
1 'polypeptide(L)'
;MKKVYNWQLKRSMDYPYEGKYPEKQFAAVFNINRCIACQTCTMACKSTWTFSKGQELMWWNNVETKPYGGYPQNWDIKILNLLKNAHDRQEKSMTWNNEDTYDGMTIFEAAEKEKTNNGQSRVLGYLPEDKEWTKPNIGEDV
;
A
#
# COMPACT_ATOMS: atom_id res chain seq x y z
N MET A 1 3.09 -20.12 2.46
CA MET A 1 2.14 -19.31 1.64
C MET A 1 1.70 -20.12 0.42
N LYS A 2 0.70 -19.67 -0.35
CA LYS A 2 0.33 -20.31 -1.64
C LYS A 2 1.20 -19.71 -2.74
N LYS A 3 1.58 -20.51 -3.75
CA LYS A 3 2.26 -20.03 -4.95
C LYS A 3 1.24 -19.55 -5.97
N VAL A 4 1.30 -18.27 -6.33
CA VAL A 4 0.37 -17.63 -7.27
C VAL A 4 1.17 -16.98 -8.39
N TYR A 5 0.76 -17.19 -9.64
CA TYR A 5 1.37 -16.50 -10.78
C TYR A 5 0.88 -15.06 -10.82
N ASN A 6 1.81 -14.12 -10.70
CA ASN A 6 1.56 -12.69 -10.85
C ASN A 6 2.03 -12.25 -12.24
N TRP A 7 1.07 -11.98 -13.11
CA TRP A 7 1.31 -11.58 -14.50
C TRP A 7 2.00 -10.22 -14.62
N GLN A 8 1.86 -9.32 -13.63
CA GLN A 8 2.57 -8.04 -13.61
C GLN A 8 4.07 -8.27 -13.37
N LEU A 9 4.43 -9.20 -12.49
CA LEU A 9 5.83 -9.51 -12.16
C LEU A 9 6.47 -10.55 -13.10
N LYS A 10 5.66 -11.16 -13.97
CA LYS A 10 5.99 -12.31 -14.83
C LYS A 10 6.62 -13.51 -14.10
N ARG A 11 6.22 -13.74 -12.85
CA ARG A 11 6.70 -14.89 -12.06
C ARG A 11 5.67 -15.38 -11.05
N SER A 12 5.91 -16.59 -10.55
CA SER A 12 5.23 -17.07 -9.35
C SER A 12 5.78 -16.38 -8.11
N MET A 13 4.89 -16.00 -7.19
CA MET A 13 5.22 -15.37 -5.92
C MET A 13 4.51 -16.08 -4.76
N ASP A 14 5.05 -15.92 -3.55
CA ASP A 14 4.35 -16.32 -2.33
C ASP A 14 3.25 -15.31 -1.99
N TYR A 15 2.02 -15.80 -1.83
CA TYR A 15 0.85 -14.98 -1.51
C TYR A 15 0.01 -15.65 -0.39
N PRO A 16 -0.59 -14.89 0.54
CA PRO A 16 -1.36 -15.47 1.65
C PRO A 16 -2.61 -16.26 1.23
N TYR A 17 -3.18 -15.95 0.07
CA TYR A 17 -4.43 -16.55 -0.42
C TYR A 17 -4.21 -17.36 -1.70
N GLU A 18 -5.20 -18.18 -2.06
CA GLU A 18 -5.19 -18.90 -3.34
C GLU A 18 -5.41 -17.94 -4.51
N GLY A 19 -4.76 -18.23 -5.64
CA GLY A 19 -4.93 -17.45 -6.87
C GLY A 19 -6.38 -17.54 -7.37
N LYS A 20 -7.03 -16.39 -7.50
CA LYS A 20 -8.37 -16.26 -8.11
C LYS A 20 -8.30 -15.28 -9.26
N TYR A 21 -8.83 -15.69 -10.41
CA TYR A 21 -8.77 -14.91 -11.65
C TYR A 21 -10.21 -14.72 -12.17
N PRO A 22 -10.95 -13.71 -11.67
CA PRO A 22 -12.33 -13.50 -12.07
C PRO A 22 -12.43 -13.07 -13.55
N GLU A 23 -13.48 -13.50 -14.24
CA GLU A 23 -13.73 -13.09 -15.64
C GLU A 23 -14.01 -11.58 -15.77
N LYS A 24 -14.51 -10.95 -14.70
CA LYS A 24 -14.85 -9.53 -14.63
C LYS A 24 -14.37 -8.92 -13.32
N GLN A 25 -13.75 -7.75 -13.40
CA GLN A 25 -13.27 -6.98 -12.25
C GLN A 25 -13.69 -5.52 -12.41
N PHE A 26 -14.24 -4.93 -11.35
CA PHE A 26 -14.48 -3.49 -11.31
C PHE A 26 -13.14 -2.75 -11.31
N ALA A 27 -13.00 -1.75 -12.17
CA ALA A 27 -11.82 -0.91 -12.28
C ALA A 27 -12.23 0.56 -12.28
N ALA A 28 -11.36 1.42 -11.74
CA ALA A 28 -11.52 2.87 -11.73
C ALA A 28 -10.25 3.52 -12.27
N VAL A 29 -10.41 4.64 -12.98
CA VAL A 29 -9.30 5.41 -13.54
C VAL A 29 -9.44 6.85 -13.04
N PHE A 30 -8.36 7.39 -12.46
CA PHE A 30 -8.31 8.76 -11.96
C PHE A 30 -7.43 9.61 -12.88
N ASN A 31 -8.01 10.64 -13.50
CA ASN A 31 -7.24 11.60 -14.31
C ASN A 31 -6.69 12.70 -13.42
N ILE A 32 -5.42 12.57 -13.03
CA ILE A 32 -4.74 13.54 -12.17
C ILE A 32 -4.59 14.93 -12.81
N ASN A 33 -4.69 15.06 -14.14
CA ASN A 33 -4.68 16.38 -14.81
C ASN A 33 -5.97 17.19 -14.59
N ARG A 34 -7.04 16.56 -14.08
CA ARG A 34 -8.31 17.22 -13.75
C ARG A 34 -8.65 17.15 -12.27
N CYS A 35 -7.80 16.51 -11.47
CA CYS A 35 -7.98 16.50 -10.03
C CYS A 35 -7.69 17.91 -9.51
N ILE A 36 -8.62 18.46 -8.73
CA ILE A 36 -8.48 19.77 -8.08
C ILE A 36 -8.38 19.65 -6.55
N ALA A 37 -8.08 18.45 -6.06
CA ALA A 37 -7.91 18.15 -4.63
C ALA A 37 -9.06 18.60 -3.71
N CYS A 38 -10.29 18.75 -4.21
CA CYS A 38 -11.39 19.36 -3.45
C CYS A 38 -11.99 18.53 -2.30
N GLN A 39 -11.48 17.33 -2.03
CA GLN A 39 -11.93 16.43 -0.95
C GLN A 39 -13.41 15.98 -1.00
N THR A 40 -14.15 16.28 -2.07
CA THR A 40 -15.56 15.88 -2.20
C THR A 40 -15.72 14.36 -2.20
N CYS A 41 -14.82 13.62 -2.88
CA CYS A 41 -14.86 12.17 -2.91
C CYS A 41 -14.54 11.54 -1.54
N THR A 42 -13.63 12.15 -0.78
CA THR A 42 -13.29 11.80 0.61
C THR A 42 -14.53 11.92 1.49
N MET A 43 -15.20 13.07 1.46
CA MET A 43 -16.37 13.32 2.31
C MET A 43 -17.59 12.51 1.91
N ALA A 44 -17.83 12.28 0.62
CA ALA A 44 -18.90 11.40 0.15
C ALA A 44 -18.73 9.96 0.66
N CYS A 45 -17.49 9.43 0.63
CA CYS A 45 -17.18 8.13 1.18
C CYS A 45 -17.37 8.10 2.72
N LYS A 46 -16.84 9.11 3.40
CA LYS A 46 -16.90 9.24 4.86
C LYS A 46 -18.33 9.25 5.39
N SER A 47 -19.17 10.11 4.83
CA SER A 47 -20.56 10.27 5.27
C SER A 47 -21.43 9.06 4.96
N THR A 48 -21.11 8.32 3.90
CA THR A 48 -21.87 7.14 3.50
C THR A 48 -21.46 5.90 4.32
N TRP A 49 -20.16 5.69 4.55
CA TRP A 49 -19.65 4.40 4.99
C TRP A 49 -18.93 4.40 6.34
N THR A 50 -18.18 5.45 6.67
CA THR A 50 -17.29 5.47 7.85
C THR A 50 -17.62 6.59 8.84
N PHE A 51 -18.90 6.91 8.99
CA PHE A 51 -19.42 7.94 9.89
C PHE A 51 -19.69 7.44 11.33
N SER A 52 -19.61 6.13 11.57
CA SER A 52 -19.98 5.53 12.86
C SER A 52 -18.86 5.62 13.90
N LYS A 53 -19.24 5.50 15.19
CA LYS A 53 -18.30 5.53 16.32
C LYS A 53 -17.21 4.46 16.17
N GLY A 54 -15.96 4.84 16.42
CA GLY A 54 -14.79 3.98 16.25
C GLY A 54 -14.20 3.97 14.84
N GLN A 55 -14.81 4.69 13.89
CA GLN A 55 -14.36 4.81 12.51
C GLN A 55 -13.96 6.25 12.15
N GLU A 56 -13.82 7.13 13.14
CA GLU A 56 -13.55 8.56 12.97
C GLU A 56 -12.26 8.78 12.16
N LEU A 57 -11.26 7.94 12.38
CA LEU A 57 -9.97 7.94 11.69
C LEU A 57 -9.92 6.99 10.47
N MET A 58 -11.06 6.40 10.07
CA MET A 58 -11.11 5.58 8.86
C MET A 58 -11.51 6.43 7.66
N TRP A 59 -10.56 6.61 6.75
CA TRP A 59 -10.74 7.30 5.46
C TRP A 59 -10.47 6.30 4.33
N TRP A 60 -11.51 5.58 3.90
CA TRP A 60 -11.37 4.57 2.84
C TRP A 60 -11.04 5.19 1.48
N ASN A 61 -11.50 6.42 1.26
CA ASN A 61 -11.11 7.26 0.14
C ASN A 61 -10.56 8.56 0.73
N ASN A 62 -9.32 8.91 0.41
CA ASN A 62 -8.66 10.14 0.83
C ASN A 62 -7.87 10.73 -0.35
N VAL A 63 -7.61 12.04 -0.30
CA VAL A 63 -6.78 12.74 -1.27
C VAL A 63 -5.56 13.30 -0.57
N GLU A 64 -4.37 13.00 -1.10
CA GLU A 64 -3.08 13.38 -0.53
C GLU A 64 -2.32 14.31 -1.48
N THR A 65 -1.76 15.40 -0.96
CA THR A 65 -0.87 16.30 -1.72
C THR A 65 0.56 15.78 -1.72
N LYS A 66 1.09 15.37 -2.87
CA LYS A 66 2.50 14.97 -3.01
C LYS A 66 3.39 16.20 -3.25
N PRO A 67 4.65 16.22 -2.74
CA PRO A 67 5.38 15.13 -2.09
C PRO A 67 5.12 15.01 -0.58
N TYR A 68 4.30 15.88 0.00
CA TYR A 68 4.03 15.92 1.43
C TYR A 68 2.93 14.92 1.85
N GLY A 69 2.59 14.91 3.13
CA GLY A 69 1.41 14.22 3.64
C GLY A 69 1.52 12.69 3.73
N GLY A 70 0.48 12.01 3.25
CA GLY A 70 0.23 10.59 3.47
C GLY A 70 -0.78 10.35 4.59
N TYR A 71 -1.66 9.36 4.40
CA TYR A 71 -2.54 8.89 5.45
C TYR A 71 -2.50 7.37 5.60
N PRO A 72 -1.94 6.82 6.70
CA PRO A 72 -1.24 7.50 7.79
C PRO A 72 0.05 8.19 7.29
N GLN A 73 0.59 9.12 8.07
CA GLN A 73 1.71 9.99 7.64
C GLN A 73 2.87 9.21 7.01
N ASN A 74 3.25 9.60 5.78
CA ASN A 74 4.36 9.02 5.00
C ASN A 74 4.27 7.49 4.81
N TRP A 75 3.08 6.93 4.68
CA TRP A 75 2.92 5.47 4.64
C TRP A 75 3.67 4.78 3.50
N ASP A 76 3.73 5.44 2.34
CA ASP A 76 4.40 5.00 1.12
C ASP A 76 5.92 4.96 1.29
N ILE A 77 6.52 6.05 1.77
CA ILE A 77 7.98 6.13 1.99
C ILE A 77 8.40 5.15 3.08
N LYS A 78 7.62 5.04 4.17
CA LYS A 78 7.94 4.11 5.27
C LYS A 78 7.92 2.66 4.80
N ILE A 79 6.91 2.24 4.05
CA ILE A 79 6.86 0.86 3.54
C ILE A 79 7.97 0.60 2.51
N LEU A 80 8.28 1.57 1.64
CA LEU A 80 9.36 1.44 0.67
C LEU A 80 10.74 1.32 1.34
N ASN A 81 10.99 2.07 2.41
CA ASN A 81 12.22 1.96 3.19
C ASN A 81 12.35 0.59 3.87
N LEU A 82 11.26 0.07 4.43
CA LEU A 82 11.25 -1.29 4.97
C LEU A 82 11.54 -2.32 3.88
N LEU A 83 10.91 -2.17 2.72
CA LEU A 83 11.09 -3.09 1.60
C LEU A 83 12.53 -3.03 1.08
N LYS A 84 13.12 -1.83 0.95
CA LYS A 84 14.53 -1.67 0.58
C LYS A 84 15.46 -2.37 1.57
N ASN A 85 15.27 -2.14 2.87
CA ASN A 85 16.10 -2.78 3.90
C ASN A 85 16.00 -4.31 3.85
N ALA A 86 14.80 -4.85 3.56
CA ALA A 86 14.60 -6.28 3.39
C ALA A 86 15.37 -6.83 2.17
N HIS A 87 15.37 -6.09 1.05
CA HIS A 87 16.14 -6.44 -0.14
C HIS A 87 17.64 -6.42 0.12
N ASP A 88 18.14 -5.36 0.78
CA ASP A 88 19.55 -5.20 1.10
C ASP A 88 20.05 -6.35 1.99
N ARG A 89 19.27 -6.75 3.01
CA ARG A 89 19.60 -7.89 3.92
C ARG A 89 19.64 -9.24 3.24
N GLN A 90 18.89 -9.38 2.15
CA GLN A 90 18.75 -10.64 1.43
C GLN A 90 19.50 -10.66 0.11
N GLU A 91 20.29 -9.63 -0.15
CA GLU A 91 21.09 -9.48 -1.38
C GLU A 91 20.21 -9.62 -2.64
N LYS A 92 18.99 -9.05 -2.59
CA LYS A 92 18.02 -9.10 -3.69
C LYS A 92 17.98 -7.78 -4.45
N SER A 93 17.97 -7.86 -5.78
CA SER A 93 17.79 -6.69 -6.63
C SER A 93 16.32 -6.26 -6.71
N MET A 94 16.06 -4.96 -6.74
CA MET A 94 14.73 -4.38 -6.98
C MET A 94 14.52 -4.03 -8.47
N THR A 95 15.06 -4.85 -9.38
CA THR A 95 15.09 -4.56 -10.83
C THR A 95 14.30 -5.58 -11.64
N TRP A 96 14.05 -5.22 -12.89
CA TRP A 96 13.60 -6.14 -13.92
C TRP A 96 14.82 -6.77 -14.60
N ASN A 97 14.75 -8.06 -14.88
CA ASN A 97 15.79 -8.76 -15.63
C ASN A 97 15.58 -8.64 -17.14
N ASN A 98 16.48 -9.25 -17.91
CA ASN A 98 16.47 -9.21 -19.38
C ASN A 98 15.24 -9.88 -20.02
N GLU A 99 14.49 -10.67 -19.25
CA GLU A 99 13.26 -11.34 -19.68
C GLU A 99 12.00 -10.55 -19.23
N ASP A 100 12.18 -9.31 -18.78
CA ASP A 100 11.11 -8.45 -18.26
C ASP A 100 10.36 -9.09 -17.08
N THR A 101 11.09 -9.86 -16.27
CA THR A 101 10.61 -10.46 -15.03
C THR A 101 11.17 -9.68 -13.84
N TYR A 102 10.34 -9.42 -12.83
CA TYR A 102 10.74 -8.66 -11.66
C TYR A 102 11.48 -9.54 -10.65
N ASP A 103 12.75 -9.23 -10.37
CA ASP A 103 13.61 -10.03 -9.49
C ASP A 103 13.43 -9.70 -8.00
N GLY A 104 12.81 -8.56 -7.71
CA GLY A 104 12.58 -8.09 -6.34
C GLY A 104 11.51 -8.89 -5.61
N MET A 105 11.56 -8.81 -4.29
CA MET A 105 10.55 -9.35 -3.38
C MET A 105 9.32 -8.45 -3.31
N THR A 106 8.16 -9.08 -3.16
CA THR A 106 6.94 -8.39 -2.77
C THR A 106 6.92 -8.12 -1.27
N ILE A 107 5.99 -7.26 -0.82
CA ILE A 107 5.72 -7.03 0.60
C ILE A 107 5.31 -8.30 1.35
N PHE A 108 4.78 -9.34 0.69
CA PHE A 108 4.43 -10.61 1.31
C PHE A 108 5.67 -11.49 1.50
N GLU A 109 6.49 -11.64 0.46
CA GLU A 109 7.73 -12.41 0.48
C GLU A 109 8.76 -11.81 1.44
N ALA A 110 8.84 -10.47 1.49
CA ALA A 110 9.69 -9.79 2.45
C ALA A 110 9.22 -10.02 3.90
N ALA A 111 7.90 -10.03 4.17
CA ALA A 111 7.37 -10.25 5.53
C ALA A 111 7.76 -11.60 6.12
N GLU A 112 7.75 -12.66 5.29
CA GLU A 112 8.06 -14.02 5.74
C GLU A 112 9.49 -14.13 6.29
N LYS A 113 10.40 -13.33 5.73
CA LYS A 113 11.82 -13.36 6.04
C LYS A 113 12.25 -12.30 7.04
N GLU A 114 11.52 -11.19 7.12
CA GLU A 114 11.82 -10.05 8.01
C GLU A 114 11.08 -10.09 9.35
N LYS A 115 10.53 -11.24 9.78
CA LYS A 115 9.65 -11.42 10.95
C LYS A 115 9.87 -10.35 12.02
N THR A 116 9.02 -9.33 12.01
CA THR A 116 9.17 -8.19 12.91
C THR A 116 8.92 -8.65 14.34
N ASN A 117 9.68 -8.09 15.29
CA ASN A 117 9.55 -8.38 16.73
C ASN A 117 8.14 -8.10 17.28
N ASN A 118 7.31 -7.34 16.55
CA ASN A 118 5.97 -6.94 16.96
C ASN A 118 4.87 -7.96 16.60
N GLY A 119 5.23 -9.11 16.02
CA GLY A 119 4.35 -10.27 15.92
C GLY A 119 3.36 -10.24 14.73
N GLN A 120 3.51 -11.24 13.85
CA GLN A 120 2.48 -11.75 12.94
C GLN A 120 1.89 -10.82 11.87
N SER A 121 2.67 -9.92 11.27
CA SER A 121 2.17 -9.28 10.04
C SER A 121 2.30 -10.23 8.85
N ARG A 122 1.16 -10.56 8.21
CA ARG A 122 1.10 -11.32 6.94
C ARG A 122 1.79 -10.58 5.77
N VAL A 123 2.10 -9.31 5.99
CA VAL A 123 2.64 -8.34 5.03
C VAL A 123 3.73 -7.56 5.73
N LEU A 124 4.79 -7.20 5.02
CA LEU A 124 5.78 -6.26 5.53
C LEU A 124 5.07 -4.96 5.88
N GLY A 125 5.34 -4.44 7.06
CA GLY A 125 4.63 -3.26 7.52
C GLY A 125 5.05 -2.83 8.91
N TYR A 126 4.44 -1.75 9.35
CA TYR A 126 4.63 -1.14 10.65
C TYR A 126 3.25 -0.76 11.18
N LEU A 127 3.17 -0.56 12.50
CA LEU A 127 2.00 0.04 13.13
C LEU A 127 2.28 1.54 13.26
N PRO A 128 1.52 2.40 12.57
CA PRO A 128 1.67 3.85 12.72
C PRO A 128 1.28 4.29 14.13
N GLU A 129 1.96 5.31 14.66
CA GLU A 129 1.61 5.90 15.94
C GLU A 129 0.29 6.69 15.86
N ASP A 130 -0.43 6.85 16.97
CA ASP A 130 -1.72 7.58 17.03
C ASP A 130 -1.65 8.98 16.41
N LYS A 131 -0.52 9.69 16.60
CA LYS A 131 -0.30 11.03 16.04
C LYS A 131 -0.35 11.06 14.51
N GLU A 132 -0.01 9.94 13.87
CA GLU A 132 0.05 9.82 12.41
C GLU A 132 -1.32 9.69 11.76
N TRP A 133 -2.33 9.32 12.55
CA TRP A 133 -3.72 9.19 12.11
C TRP A 133 -4.53 10.47 12.27
N THR A 134 -3.95 11.51 12.86
CA THR A 134 -4.68 12.69 13.33
C THR A 134 -5.36 13.49 12.21
N LYS A 135 -4.76 13.56 11.02
CA LYS A 135 -5.29 14.36 9.90
C LYS A 135 -4.91 13.71 8.55
N PRO A 136 -5.87 13.45 7.64
CA PRO A 136 -5.57 12.90 6.31
C PRO A 136 -4.95 13.90 5.34
N ASN A 137 -5.17 15.20 5.54
CA ASN A 137 -4.78 16.26 4.59
C ASN A 137 -3.56 17.06 5.06
N ILE A 138 -2.58 16.41 5.69
CA ILE A 138 -1.36 17.12 6.10
C ILE A 138 -0.58 17.54 4.86
N GLY A 139 -0.18 18.82 4.80
CA GLY A 139 0.55 19.37 3.65
C GLY A 139 -0.34 19.71 2.44
N GLU A 140 -1.66 19.76 2.61
CA GLU A 140 -2.56 20.32 1.60
C GLU A 140 -2.26 21.83 1.41
N ASP A 141 -2.03 22.24 0.16
CA ASP A 141 -1.74 23.61 -0.28
C ASP A 141 -0.55 24.33 0.39
N VAL A 142 0.45 23.57 0.88
CA VAL A 142 1.73 24.08 1.42
C VAL A 142 2.81 24.14 0.36
#